data_AF-A0A9E3CVN4-F1
#
_entry.id   AF-A0A9E3CVN4-F1
#
_cell.length_a   1.000
_cell.length_b   1.000
_cell.length_c   1.000
_cell.angle_alpha   90.00
_cell.angle_beta   90.00
_cell.angle_gamma   90.00
#
_symmetry.space_group_name_H-M   'P 1'
#
loop_
_entity.id
_entity.type
_entity.pdbx_description
1 polymer ?
#
loop_
_entity_poly.entity_id
_entity_poly.type
_entity_poly.pdbx_seq_one_letter_code
_entity_poly.pdbx_strand_id
1 'polypeptide(L)'
;MSSKAKKSADAAPPQPRRSTSKPSKKDQIVSLFLSGMGEIEDIAVITGARPSYVASVLQGAGLHSGYFDLYTSTAHPQNVYSKFFANKLGFKDVETAAESVGLIDRLYRQFEFAGDRAGQHHALQMALTMFDRARWTGKGREAEVFLNWLTARLGEAALDLEEASGENLDEDTGAGDPETLP
;
A
#
# COMPACT_ATOMS: atom_id res chain seq x y z
N MET A 1 31.17 35.95 -78.43
CA MET A 1 29.83 35.42 -78.80
C MET A 1 29.45 34.30 -77.84
N SER A 2 28.16 34.15 -77.57
CA SER A 2 27.49 33.10 -76.78
C SER A 2 27.43 33.21 -75.26
N SER A 3 26.43 33.98 -74.86
CA SER A 3 25.46 33.79 -73.77
C SER A 3 25.19 32.36 -73.27
N LYS A 4 25.00 32.22 -71.95
CA LYS A 4 23.82 31.53 -71.39
C LYS A 4 23.56 31.91 -69.93
N ALA A 5 22.27 32.16 -69.66
CA ALA A 5 21.69 32.62 -68.41
C ALA A 5 21.00 31.48 -67.62
N LYS A 6 20.48 31.85 -66.44
CA LYS A 6 19.41 31.21 -65.61
C LYS A 6 19.87 30.02 -64.75
N LYS A 7 19.43 29.84 -63.50
CA LYS A 7 18.21 30.30 -62.81
C LYS A 7 18.41 30.15 -61.30
N SER A 8 18.16 31.21 -60.55
CA SER A 8 17.98 31.20 -59.09
C SER A 8 16.68 30.46 -58.73
N ALA A 9 16.75 29.56 -57.74
CA ALA A 9 15.59 28.95 -57.11
C ALA A 9 15.69 29.19 -55.61
N ASP A 10 14.85 30.10 -55.13
CA ASP A 10 14.50 30.27 -53.72
C ASP A 10 14.02 28.93 -53.14
N ALA A 11 14.76 28.39 -52.18
CA ALA A 11 14.33 27.28 -51.36
C ALA A 11 13.90 27.84 -50.00
N ALA A 12 12.59 27.98 -49.80
CA ALA A 12 12.01 28.29 -48.50
C ALA A 12 12.42 27.22 -47.46
N PRO A 13 12.69 27.60 -46.20
CA PRO A 13 13.12 26.64 -45.18
C PRO A 13 11.99 25.66 -44.84
N PRO A 14 12.32 24.39 -44.54
CA PRO A 14 11.34 23.36 -44.24
C PRO A 14 10.62 23.67 -42.93
N GLN A 15 9.29 23.79 -43.01
CA GLN A 15 8.41 23.88 -41.83
C GLN A 15 8.55 22.60 -40.98
N PRO A 16 8.69 22.71 -39.65
CA PRO A 16 8.81 21.56 -38.78
C PRO A 16 7.50 20.77 -38.78
N ARG A 17 7.56 19.51 -39.21
CA ARG A 17 6.44 18.57 -39.10
C ARG A 17 6.16 18.36 -37.62
N ARG A 18 5.11 18.98 -37.10
CA ARG A 18 4.52 18.62 -35.80
C ARG A 18 4.14 17.14 -35.86
N SER A 19 4.95 16.29 -35.24
CA SER A 19 4.56 14.91 -35.01
C SER A 19 3.34 14.93 -34.10
N THR A 20 2.22 14.43 -34.60
CA THR A 20 1.04 14.12 -33.79
C THR A 20 1.36 12.88 -32.97
N SER A 21 2.27 13.00 -32.00
CA SER A 21 2.51 11.93 -31.04
C SER A 21 1.21 11.70 -30.30
N LYS A 22 0.66 10.48 -30.41
CA LYS A 22 -0.52 10.07 -29.63
C LYS A 22 -0.30 10.49 -28.17
N PRO A 23 -1.29 11.13 -27.51
CA PRO A 23 -1.13 11.58 -26.14
C PRO A 23 -0.70 10.41 -25.27
N SER A 24 0.29 10.65 -24.40
CA SER A 24 0.79 9.59 -23.54
C SER A 24 -0.31 9.12 -22.59
N LYS A 25 -0.18 7.91 -22.03
CA LYS A 25 -1.14 7.40 -21.04
C LYS A 25 -1.32 8.36 -19.86
N LYS A 26 -0.23 9.02 -19.45
CA LYS A 26 -0.24 10.06 -18.41
C LYS A 26 -1.10 11.26 -18.83
N ASP A 27 -0.94 11.76 -20.05
CA ASP A 27 -1.70 12.92 -20.54
C ASP A 27 -3.20 12.59 -20.68
N GLN A 28 -3.52 11.35 -21.08
CA GLN A 28 -4.90 10.86 -21.14
C GLN A 28 -5.54 10.82 -19.75
N ILE A 29 -4.84 10.28 -18.74
CA ILE A 29 -5.30 10.23 -17.35
C ILE A 29 -5.59 11.64 -16.81
N VAL A 30 -4.63 12.57 -16.98
CA VAL A 30 -4.80 13.96 -16.53
C VAL A 30 -5.96 14.65 -17.24
N SER A 31 -6.09 14.44 -18.55
CA SER A 31 -7.17 15.07 -19.34
C SER A 31 -8.55 14.55 -18.94
N LEU A 32 -8.70 13.25 -18.69
CA LEU A 32 -9.96 12.66 -18.22
C LEU A 32 -10.36 13.24 -16.86
N PHE A 33 -9.41 13.34 -15.93
CA PHE A 33 -9.69 13.92 -14.62
C PHE A 33 -10.11 15.40 -14.72
N LEU A 34 -9.37 16.21 -15.49
CA LEU A 34 -9.71 17.61 -15.73
C LEU A 34 -11.04 17.80 -16.48
N SER A 35 -11.51 16.78 -17.22
CA SER A 35 -12.83 16.77 -17.87
C SER A 35 -13.99 16.50 -16.90
N GLY A 36 -13.70 16.26 -15.62
CA GLY A 36 -14.70 16.05 -14.56
C GLY A 36 -14.89 14.60 -14.13
N MET A 37 -14.09 13.67 -14.66
CA MET A 37 -14.09 12.27 -14.21
C MET A 37 -13.26 12.14 -12.93
N GLY A 38 -13.91 12.30 -11.77
CA GLY A 38 -13.23 12.29 -10.47
C GLY A 38 -12.85 10.89 -9.97
N GLU A 39 -13.59 9.86 -10.40
CA GLU A 39 -13.41 8.49 -9.92
C GLU A 39 -12.22 7.80 -10.62
N ILE A 40 -11.30 7.27 -9.81
CA ILE A 40 -10.04 6.68 -10.29
C ILE A 40 -10.29 5.36 -11.03
N GLU A 41 -11.26 4.58 -10.57
CA GLU A 41 -11.70 3.33 -11.15
C GLU A 41 -12.21 3.55 -12.57
N ASP A 42 -13.01 4.60 -12.80
CA ASP A 42 -13.55 4.93 -14.12
C ASP A 42 -12.45 5.34 -15.09
N ILE A 43 -11.49 6.17 -14.64
CA ILE A 43 -10.33 6.54 -15.44
C ILE A 43 -9.47 5.31 -15.77
N ALA A 44 -9.29 4.39 -14.82
CA ALA A 44 -8.52 3.17 -15.00
C ALA A 44 -9.13 2.27 -16.08
N VAL A 45 -10.46 2.11 -16.06
CA VAL A 45 -11.22 1.35 -17.06
C VAL A 45 -11.02 1.96 -18.46
N ILE A 46 -11.18 3.26 -18.61
CA ILE A 46 -11.10 3.93 -19.92
C ILE A 46 -9.68 3.94 -20.49
N THR A 47 -8.68 4.15 -19.64
CA THR A 47 -7.28 4.22 -20.07
C THR A 47 -6.63 2.85 -20.18
N GLY A 48 -7.27 1.78 -19.66
CA GLY A 48 -6.66 0.47 -19.50
C GLY A 48 -5.41 0.51 -18.61
N ALA A 49 -5.41 1.41 -17.62
CA ALA A 49 -4.37 1.51 -16.61
C ALA A 49 -4.82 0.81 -15.32
N ARG A 50 -3.88 0.53 -14.43
CA ARG A 50 -4.22 0.08 -13.06
C ARG A 50 -4.68 1.29 -12.24
N PRO A 51 -5.68 1.15 -11.36
CA PRO A 51 -6.14 2.23 -10.46
C PRO A 51 -4.98 2.90 -9.70
N SER A 52 -4.02 2.10 -9.22
CA SER A 52 -2.82 2.60 -8.54
C SER A 52 -1.93 3.49 -9.41
N TYR A 53 -1.79 3.17 -10.70
CA TYR A 53 -1.05 4.02 -11.63
C TYR A 53 -1.78 5.34 -11.88
N VAL A 54 -3.10 5.28 -12.11
CA VAL A 54 -3.95 6.48 -12.29
C VAL A 54 -3.80 7.41 -11.09
N ALA A 55 -3.95 6.87 -9.88
CA ALA A 55 -3.79 7.63 -8.66
C ALA A 55 -2.41 8.28 -8.51
N SER A 56 -1.34 7.52 -8.76
CA SER A 56 0.03 8.08 -8.67
C SER A 56 0.26 9.22 -9.67
N VAL A 57 -0.33 9.14 -10.88
CA VAL A 57 -0.27 10.19 -11.89
C VAL A 57 -1.01 11.44 -11.42
N LEU A 58 -2.24 11.29 -10.92
CA LEU A 58 -3.06 12.41 -10.46
C LEU A 58 -2.50 13.08 -9.21
N GLN A 59 -1.94 12.29 -8.30
CA GLN A 59 -1.26 12.79 -7.11
C GLN A 59 0.02 13.54 -7.47
N GLY A 60 0.84 12.99 -8.37
CA GLY A 60 2.04 13.65 -8.89
C GLY A 60 1.73 14.94 -9.67
N ALA A 61 0.52 15.07 -10.21
CA ALA A 61 0.02 16.29 -10.86
C ALA A 61 -0.66 17.27 -9.88
N GLY A 62 -0.78 16.92 -8.59
CA GLY A 62 -1.47 17.74 -7.58
C GLY A 62 -2.99 17.83 -7.77
N LEU A 63 -3.57 16.95 -8.59
CA LEU A 63 -4.99 16.98 -8.97
C LEU A 63 -5.88 16.13 -8.06
N HIS A 64 -5.29 15.18 -7.35
CA HIS A 64 -6.03 14.33 -6.43
C HIS A 64 -5.27 14.23 -5.10
N SER A 65 -5.94 14.63 -4.02
CA SER A 65 -5.53 14.33 -2.64
C SER A 65 -6.47 13.26 -2.11
N GLY A 66 -5.93 12.20 -1.51
CA GLY A 66 -6.77 11.22 -0.79
C GLY A 66 -6.99 9.85 -1.43
N TYR A 67 -6.45 9.55 -2.61
CA TYR A 67 -6.37 8.14 -3.03
C TYR A 67 -5.18 7.48 -2.32
N PHE A 68 -5.51 6.58 -1.40
CA PHE A 68 -4.54 5.80 -0.66
C PHE A 68 -4.59 4.37 -1.16
N ASP A 69 -3.67 4.01 -2.06
CA ASP A 69 -3.43 2.59 -2.33
C ASP A 69 -2.71 2.01 -1.12
N LEU A 70 -3.30 0.99 -0.48
CA LEU A 70 -2.69 0.24 0.61
C LEU A 70 -1.31 -0.29 0.23
N TYR A 71 -1.04 -0.51 -1.06
CA TYR A 71 0.20 -1.12 -1.55
C TYR A 71 1.28 -0.12 -2.00
N THR A 72 0.91 1.09 -2.43
CA THR A 72 1.88 2.08 -2.94
C THR A 72 1.96 3.35 -2.09
N SER A 73 0.96 3.62 -1.24
CA SER A 73 0.85 4.88 -0.47
C SER A 73 1.27 4.74 1.00
N THR A 74 2.11 3.75 1.36
CA THR A 74 2.56 3.53 2.75
C THR A 74 3.39 4.68 3.34
N ALA A 75 3.89 5.58 2.48
CA ALA A 75 4.60 6.80 2.91
C ALA A 75 3.65 7.97 3.21
N HIS A 76 2.37 7.87 2.83
CA HIS A 76 1.37 8.90 3.11
C HIS A 76 0.64 8.62 4.42
N PRO A 77 0.31 9.66 5.20
CA PRO A 77 -0.39 9.47 6.47
C PRO A 77 -1.82 9.00 6.21
N GLN A 78 -2.10 7.72 6.50
CA GLN A 78 -3.47 7.17 6.52
C GLN A 78 -4.15 7.48 7.86
N ASN A 79 -3.38 7.55 8.93
CA ASN A 79 -3.85 7.88 10.28
C ASN A 79 -2.69 8.47 11.12
N VAL A 80 -2.95 8.72 12.41
CA VAL A 80 -1.97 9.27 13.35
C VAL A 80 -0.74 8.38 13.57
N TYR A 81 -0.83 7.09 13.26
CA TYR A 81 0.23 6.09 13.44
C TYR A 81 1.17 5.96 12.25
N SER A 82 0.72 6.32 11.04
CA SER A 82 1.52 6.20 9.82
C SER A 82 2.86 6.94 9.91
N LYS A 83 2.92 8.04 10.67
CA LYS A 83 4.16 8.79 10.92
C LYS A 83 5.27 7.98 11.60
N PHE A 84 4.92 6.93 12.35
CA PHE A 84 5.92 6.10 13.03
C PHE A 84 6.68 5.21 12.06
N PHE A 85 6.05 4.84 10.94
CA PHE A 85 6.55 3.87 9.96
C PHE A 85 7.00 4.50 8.63
N ALA A 86 6.53 5.71 8.32
CA ALA A 86 6.84 6.41 7.08
C ALA A 86 8.35 6.45 6.79
N ASN A 87 8.75 5.95 5.63
CA ASN A 87 10.14 5.88 5.14
C ASN A 87 11.12 5.07 6.01
N LYS A 88 10.63 4.23 6.93
CA LYS A 88 11.48 3.41 7.81
C LYS A 88 11.40 1.91 7.57
N LEU A 89 10.50 1.46 6.68
CA LEU A 89 10.33 0.06 6.35
C LEU A 89 10.87 -0.22 4.94
N GLY A 90 11.54 -1.35 4.76
CA GLY A 90 12.09 -1.80 3.49
C GLY A 90 12.26 -3.32 3.40
N PHE A 91 12.55 -3.80 2.19
CA PHE A 91 12.80 -5.22 1.90
C PHE A 91 13.81 -5.39 0.75
N LYS A 92 14.80 -4.49 0.65
CA LYS A 92 15.83 -4.58 -0.41
C LYS A 92 16.62 -5.88 -0.35
N ASP A 93 16.76 -6.45 0.83
CA ASP A 93 17.37 -7.74 1.16
C ASP A 93 16.76 -8.27 2.48
N VAL A 94 17.12 -9.49 2.85
CA VAL A 94 16.61 -10.18 4.06
C VAL A 94 16.98 -9.43 5.34
N GLU A 95 18.16 -8.83 5.39
CA GLU A 95 18.62 -8.05 6.53
C GLU A 95 17.73 -6.81 6.75
N THR A 96 17.45 -6.06 5.68
CA THR A 96 16.54 -4.90 5.73
C THR A 96 15.11 -5.30 6.11
N ALA A 97 14.65 -6.46 5.65
CA ALA A 97 13.34 -6.99 6.05
C ALA A 97 13.32 -7.30 7.55
N ALA A 98 14.41 -7.90 8.09
CA ALA A 98 14.56 -8.18 9.51
C ALA A 98 14.62 -6.90 10.35
N GLU A 99 15.34 -5.87 9.90
CA GLU A 99 15.36 -4.54 10.54
C GLU A 99 13.95 -3.92 10.58
N SER A 100 13.20 -4.04 9.47
CA SER A 100 11.84 -3.53 9.37
C SER A 100 10.90 -4.25 10.34
N VAL A 101 10.98 -5.58 10.42
CA VAL A 101 10.25 -6.37 11.42
C VAL A 101 10.66 -5.98 12.83
N GLY A 102 11.95 -5.76 13.11
CA GLY A 102 12.42 -5.31 14.41
C GLY A 102 11.85 -3.95 14.84
N LEU A 103 11.70 -3.01 13.91
CA LEU A 103 11.02 -1.75 14.16
C LEU A 103 9.51 -1.95 14.42
N ILE A 104 8.86 -2.78 13.61
CA ILE A 104 7.43 -3.11 13.76
C ILE A 104 7.17 -3.74 15.12
N ASP A 105 7.95 -4.74 15.52
CA ASP A 105 7.83 -5.44 16.80
C ASP A 105 8.00 -4.48 17.99
N ARG A 106 9.01 -3.61 17.93
CA ARG A 106 9.24 -2.59 18.97
C ARG A 106 8.03 -1.66 19.13
N LEU A 107 7.49 -1.16 18.02
CA LEU A 107 6.33 -0.27 18.05
C LEU A 107 5.07 -1.00 18.50
N TYR A 108 4.85 -2.23 18.04
CA TYR A 108 3.75 -3.08 18.48
C TYR A 108 3.75 -3.23 20.00
N ARG A 109 4.88 -3.66 20.58
CA ARG A 109 5.02 -3.81 22.04
C ARG A 109 4.88 -2.49 22.80
N GLN A 110 5.35 -1.39 22.22
CA GLN A 110 5.16 -0.06 22.82
C GLN A 110 3.68 0.31 22.89
N PHE A 111 2.93 0.07 21.82
CA PHE A 111 1.48 0.31 21.80
C PHE A 111 0.74 -0.65 22.74
N GLU A 112 1.18 -1.90 22.84
CA GLU A 112 0.69 -2.87 23.81
C GLU A 112 0.86 -2.42 25.25
N PHE A 113 2.06 -2.01 25.62
CA PHE A 113 2.34 -1.48 26.95
C PHE A 113 1.48 -0.24 27.27
N ALA A 114 1.18 0.59 26.27
CA ALA A 114 0.34 1.76 26.42
C ALA A 114 -1.18 1.46 26.39
N GLY A 115 -1.60 0.20 26.22
CA GLY A 115 -3.01 -0.17 26.03
C GLY A 115 -3.61 0.32 24.70
N ASP A 116 -2.78 0.75 23.75
CA ASP A 116 -3.20 1.30 22.47
C ASP A 116 -3.44 0.20 21.43
N ARG A 117 -4.68 -0.27 21.40
CA ARG A 117 -5.12 -1.30 20.44
C ARG A 117 -5.10 -0.82 18.99
N ALA A 118 -5.38 0.45 18.74
CA ALA A 118 -5.36 1.00 17.38
C ALA A 118 -3.93 1.07 16.82
N GLY A 119 -2.97 1.43 17.67
CA GLY A 119 -1.54 1.39 17.35
C GLY A 119 -1.04 -0.03 17.07
N GLN A 120 -1.40 -1.01 17.90
CA GLN A 120 -1.08 -2.43 17.66
C GLN A 120 -1.64 -2.92 16.33
N HIS A 121 -2.92 -2.64 16.06
CA HIS A 121 -3.56 -2.99 14.80
C HIS A 121 -2.83 -2.37 13.60
N HIS A 122 -2.42 -1.10 13.70
CA HIS A 122 -1.68 -0.45 12.62
C HIS A 122 -0.30 -1.10 12.39
N ALA A 123 0.40 -1.52 13.44
CA ALA A 123 1.67 -2.23 13.31
C ALA A 123 1.49 -3.59 12.59
N LEU A 124 0.44 -4.35 12.93
CA LEU A 124 0.06 -5.57 12.22
C LEU A 124 -0.25 -5.30 10.74
N GLN A 125 -1.01 -4.24 10.45
CA GLN A 125 -1.32 -3.83 9.08
C GLN A 125 -0.03 -3.51 8.30
N MET A 126 0.93 -2.81 8.89
CA MET A 126 2.21 -2.51 8.24
C MET A 126 3.03 -3.76 7.94
N ALA A 127 3.08 -4.74 8.85
CA ALA A 127 3.72 -6.03 8.56
C ALA A 127 3.07 -6.76 7.39
N LEU A 128 1.73 -6.82 7.35
CA LEU A 128 0.99 -7.44 6.25
C LEU A 128 1.24 -6.73 4.92
N THR A 129 1.22 -5.38 4.92
CA THR A 129 1.53 -4.60 3.71
C THR A 129 2.94 -4.89 3.20
N MET A 130 3.94 -4.98 4.07
CA MET A 130 5.32 -5.26 3.66
C MET A 130 5.49 -6.70 3.16
N PHE A 131 4.83 -7.66 3.80
CA PHE A 131 4.74 -9.04 3.32
C PHE A 131 4.20 -9.11 1.89
N ASP A 132 3.03 -8.51 1.62
CA ASP A 132 2.39 -8.55 0.31
C ASP A 132 3.26 -7.88 -0.76
N ARG A 133 3.86 -6.73 -0.45
CA ARG A 133 4.75 -6.02 -1.37
C ARG A 133 6.01 -6.82 -1.71
N ALA A 134 6.66 -7.44 -0.72
CA ALA A 134 7.82 -8.30 -0.96
C ALA A 134 7.42 -9.53 -1.80
N ARG A 135 6.30 -10.18 -1.47
CA ARG A 135 5.79 -11.35 -2.19
C ARG A 135 5.48 -11.05 -3.65
N TRP A 136 4.76 -9.97 -3.94
CA TRP A 136 4.34 -9.60 -5.30
C TRP A 136 5.48 -9.07 -6.16
N THR A 137 6.59 -8.65 -5.56
CA THR A 137 7.81 -8.24 -6.28
C THR A 137 8.82 -9.38 -6.45
N GLY A 138 8.45 -10.62 -6.10
CA GLY A 138 9.30 -11.80 -6.28
C GLY A 138 10.36 -11.99 -5.20
N LYS A 139 10.29 -11.23 -4.10
CA LYS A 139 11.22 -11.27 -2.97
C LYS A 139 10.73 -12.22 -1.88
N GLY A 140 10.67 -13.50 -2.23
CA GLY A 140 10.08 -14.54 -1.38
C GLY A 140 10.77 -14.70 -0.02
N ARG A 141 12.11 -14.63 0.00
CA ARG A 141 12.90 -14.75 1.25
C ARG A 141 12.64 -13.59 2.20
N GLU A 142 12.54 -12.38 1.68
CA GLU A 142 12.20 -11.20 2.46
C GLU A 142 10.75 -11.24 2.94
N ALA A 143 9.83 -11.72 2.09
CA ALA A 143 8.43 -11.91 2.47
C ALA A 143 8.28 -12.89 3.64
N GLU A 144 9.06 -13.97 3.65
CA GLU A 144 9.06 -14.97 4.72
C GLU A 144 9.39 -14.36 6.09
N VAL A 145 10.27 -13.36 6.14
CA VAL A 145 10.60 -12.64 7.39
C VAL A 145 9.36 -11.97 8.00
N PHE A 146 8.57 -11.28 7.17
CA PHE A 146 7.32 -10.65 7.63
C PHE A 146 6.25 -11.69 7.97
N LEU A 147 6.12 -12.75 7.18
CA LEU A 147 5.16 -13.84 7.40
C LEU A 147 5.39 -14.54 8.73
N ASN A 148 6.64 -14.87 9.05
CA ASN A 148 7.00 -15.55 10.29
C ASN A 148 6.60 -14.71 11.51
N TRP A 149 6.86 -13.40 11.46
CA TRP A 149 6.46 -12.49 12.54
C TRP A 149 4.94 -12.39 12.68
N LEU A 150 4.20 -12.23 11.57
CA LEU A 150 2.74 -12.19 11.58
C LEU A 150 2.13 -13.48 12.16
N THR A 151 2.68 -14.63 11.76
CA THR A 151 2.18 -15.94 12.19
C THR A 151 2.41 -16.15 13.69
N ALA A 152 3.58 -15.75 14.19
CA ALA A 152 3.85 -15.79 15.63
C ALA A 152 2.85 -14.94 16.42
N ARG A 153 2.59 -13.70 15.98
CA ARG A 153 1.67 -12.78 16.68
C ARG A 153 0.21 -13.22 16.63
N LEU A 154 -0.26 -13.72 15.49
CA LEU A 154 -1.61 -14.26 15.38
C LEU A 154 -1.77 -15.58 16.14
N GLY A 155 -0.69 -16.37 16.25
CA GLY A 155 -0.65 -17.56 17.08
C GLY A 155 -0.78 -17.26 18.58
N GLU A 156 -0.03 -16.27 19.08
CA GLU A 156 -0.18 -15.78 20.47
C GLU A 156 -1.61 -15.32 20.75
N ALA A 157 -2.19 -14.50 19.88
CA ALA A 157 -3.56 -14.03 20.04
C ALA A 157 -4.61 -15.16 20.00
N ALA A 158 -4.34 -16.25 19.28
CA ALA A 158 -5.22 -17.41 19.27
C ALA A 158 -5.19 -18.18 20.61
N LEU A 159 -4.01 -18.30 21.22
CA LEU A 159 -3.86 -18.92 22.55
C LEU A 159 -4.59 -18.11 23.62
N ASP A 160 -4.46 -16.78 23.61
CA ASP A 160 -5.18 -15.90 24.54
C ASP A 160 -6.71 -16.10 24.44
N LEU A 161 -7.24 -16.34 23.23
CA LEU A 161 -8.67 -16.61 23.01
C LEU A 161 -9.09 -17.98 23.54
N GLU A 162 -8.24 -19.01 23.39
CA GLU A 162 -8.49 -20.34 23.94
C GLU A 162 -8.52 -20.31 25.47
N GLU A 163 -7.55 -19.64 26.10
CA GLU A 163 -7.50 -19.45 27.56
C GLU A 163 -8.75 -18.71 28.09
N ALA A 164 -9.12 -17.58 27.46
CA ALA A 164 -10.32 -16.83 27.84
C ALA A 164 -11.63 -17.64 27.65
N SER A 165 -11.65 -18.60 26.72
CA SER A 165 -12.80 -19.47 26.51
C SER A 165 -12.88 -20.64 27.50
N GLY A 166 -11.72 -21.13 27.98
CA GLY A 166 -11.60 -22.25 28.91
C GLY A 166 -11.97 -21.90 30.36
N GLU A 167 -11.78 -20.66 30.78
CA GLU A 167 -12.12 -20.20 32.14
C GLU A 167 -13.64 -20.12 32.43
N ASN A 168 -14.50 -20.27 31.41
CA ASN A 168 -15.97 -20.16 31.57
C ASN A 168 -16.69 -21.49 31.92
N LEU A 169 -15.96 -22.58 32.18
CA LEU A 169 -16.57 -23.92 32.36
C LEU A 169 -16.53 -24.49 33.79
N ASP A 170 -15.89 -23.81 34.76
CA ASP A 170 -15.66 -24.37 36.09
C ASP A 170 -16.53 -23.80 37.23
N GLU A 171 -17.48 -22.88 36.95
CA GLU A 171 -18.41 -22.34 37.97
C GLU A 171 -19.89 -22.67 37.68
N ASP A 172 -20.24 -23.94 37.51
CA ASP A 172 -21.61 -24.41 37.83
C ASP A 172 -21.63 -25.91 38.20
N THR A 173 -20.98 -26.26 39.31
CA THR A 173 -21.41 -27.43 40.07
C THR A 173 -22.15 -26.94 41.32
N GLY A 174 -23.34 -26.41 41.09
CA GLY A 174 -24.38 -26.31 42.10
C GLY A 174 -24.69 -27.69 42.68
N ALA A 175 -23.92 -28.10 43.68
CA ALA A 175 -24.27 -29.18 44.58
C ALA A 175 -25.37 -28.66 45.52
N GLY A 176 -26.59 -28.56 44.98
CA GLY A 176 -27.80 -28.46 45.78
C GLY A 176 -28.04 -29.78 46.47
N ASP A 177 -27.95 -29.78 47.80
CA ASP A 177 -28.42 -30.85 48.68
C ASP A 177 -29.83 -31.32 48.31
N PRO A 178 -30.07 -32.64 48.35
CA PRO A 178 -31.36 -33.16 48.76
C PRO A 178 -31.18 -33.98 50.05
N GLU A 179 -31.49 -33.31 51.16
CA GLU A 179 -32.46 -33.76 52.16
C GLU A 179 -32.51 -35.27 52.44
N THR A 180 -32.03 -35.69 53.63
CA THR A 180 -32.74 -36.71 54.45
C THR A 180 -32.29 -36.65 55.92
N LEU A 181 -33.17 -36.09 56.76
CA LEU A 181 -33.34 -36.38 58.18
C LEU A 181 -34.87 -36.46 58.41
N PRO A 182 -35.40 -37.23 59.39
CA PRO A 182 -34.77 -38.18 60.32
C PRO A 182 -35.14 -39.66 60.07
#